data_AF-A0A7C6WZC2-F1
#
_entry.id   AF-A0A7C6WZC2-F1
#
_cell.length_a   1.000
_cell.length_b   1.000
_cell.length_c   1.000
_cell.angle_alpha   90.00
_cell.angle_beta   90.00
_cell.angle_gamma   90.00
#
_symmetry.space_group_name_H-M   'P 1'
#
loop_
_entity.id
_entity.type
_entity.pdbx_description
1 polymer ?
#
loop_
_entity_poly.entity_id
_entity_poly.type
_entity_poly.pdbx_seq_one_letter_code
_entity_poly.pdbx_strand_id
1 'polypeptide(L)' 'MSPPCLKTMHIGEKDGWVTVFYGTPDNRCRPKSATRIKASDLPPGELDDLKTGIPVSSEEELLHVLEALASWSDG' A
#
# COMPACT_ATOMS: atom_id res chain seq x y z
N MET A 1 -20.92 2.21 15.26
CA MET A 1 -19.92 3.22 14.85
C MET A 1 -18.77 2.49 14.18
N SER A 2 -18.35 2.92 12.99
CA SER A 2 -17.16 2.36 12.34
C SER A 2 -15.89 2.76 13.10
N PRO A 3 -14.88 1.88 13.26
CA PRO A 3 -13.62 2.22 13.90
C PRO A 3 -12.97 3.46 13.26
N PRO A 4 -12.40 4.40 14.04
CA PRO A 4 -11.74 5.59 13.50
C PRO A 4 -10.60 5.28 12.52
N CYS A 5 -9.93 4.13 12.68
CA CYS A 5 -8.85 3.69 11.80
C CYS A 5 -9.30 3.44 10.34
N LEU A 6 -10.59 3.26 10.07
CA LEU A 6 -11.10 3.04 8.71
C LEU A 6 -11.19 4.32 7.88
N LYS A 7 -10.87 5.48 8.46
CA LYS A 7 -10.89 6.79 7.80
C LYS A 7 -9.62 7.11 7.02
N THR A 8 -8.53 6.41 7.30
CA THR A 8 -7.24 6.61 6.64
C THR A 8 -6.78 5.31 6.00
N MET A 9 -5.88 5.42 5.03
CA MET A 9 -5.29 4.28 4.35
C MET A 9 -3.79 4.51 4.15
N HIS A 10 -3.08 3.40 4.00
CA HIS A 10 -1.70 3.40 3.52
C HIS A 10 -1.46 2.12 2.70
N ILE A 11 -0.44 2.16 1.87
CA ILE A 11 0.04 1.02 1.10
C ILE A 11 1.26 0.46 1.82
N GLY A 12 1.39 -0.85 1.88
CA GLY A 12 2.59 -1.50 2.40
C GLY A 12 2.73 -2.91 1.86
N GLU A 13 3.68 -3.66 2.41
CA GLU A 13 3.90 -5.06 2.05
C GLU A 13 3.19 -6.01 3.03
N LYS A 14 2.64 -7.10 2.49
CA LYS A 14 2.17 -8.26 3.25
C LYS A 14 2.30 -9.54 2.43
N ASP A 15 2.92 -10.56 3.03
CA ASP A 15 3.02 -11.91 2.47
C ASP A 15 3.62 -11.95 1.04
N GLY A 16 4.51 -11.01 0.72
CA GLY A 16 5.17 -10.83 -0.57
C GLY A 16 4.43 -9.91 -1.55
N TRP A 17 3.30 -9.32 -1.16
CA TRP A 17 2.43 -8.56 -2.05
C TRP A 17 2.22 -7.12 -1.58
N VAL A 18 2.13 -6.21 -2.54
CA VAL A 18 1.65 -4.84 -2.27
C VAL A 18 0.20 -4.92 -1.79
N THR A 19 -0.05 -4.38 -0.61
CA THR A 19 -1.33 -4.48 0.11
C THR A 19 -1.74 -3.11 0.60
N VAL A 20 -3.02 -2.77 0.39
CA VAL A 20 -3.65 -1.58 0.95
C VAL A 20 -4.20 -1.92 2.33
N PHE A 21 -3.90 -1.08 3.31
CA PHE A 21 -4.36 -1.20 4.68
C PHE A 21 -5.24 -0.03 5.07
N TYR A 22 -6.15 -0.26 6.01
CA TYR A 22 -6.75 0.81 6.79
C TYR A 22 -5.79 1.26 7.91
N GLY A 23 -5.87 2.54 8.26
CA GLY A 23 -5.03 3.18 9.27
C GLY A 23 -3.81 3.89 8.67
N THR A 24 -2.93 4.37 9.54
CA THR A 24 -1.63 4.93 9.16
C THR A 24 -0.54 3.85 9.23
N PRO A 25 0.65 4.07 8.66
CA PRO A 25 1.75 3.11 8.78
C PRO A 25 2.10 2.78 10.24
N ASP A 26 2.16 3.78 11.12
CA ASP A 26 2.45 3.61 12.55
C ASP A 26 1.31 2.93 13.35
N ASN A 27 0.08 2.98 12.82
CA ASN A 27 -1.11 2.42 13.47
C ASN A 27 -1.94 1.64 12.46
N ARG A 28 -1.34 0.56 11.96
CA ARG A 28 -1.93 -0.34 10.98
C ARG A 28 -3.13 -1.07 11.58
N CYS A 29 -4.28 -0.97 10.92
CA CYS A 29 -5.52 -1.55 11.41
C CYS A 29 -5.77 -2.95 10.83
N ARG A 30 -6.32 -3.04 9.62
CA ARG A 30 -6.53 -4.31 8.90
C ARG A 30 -6.25 -4.13 7.41
N PRO A 31 -5.88 -5.21 6.70
CA PRO A 31 -5.84 -5.18 5.24
C PRO A 31 -7.20 -4.76 4.69
N LYS A 32 -7.19 -3.82 3.75
CA LYS A 32 -8.34 -3.43 2.93
C LYS A 32 -8.40 -4.29 1.67
N SER A 33 -7.27 -4.42 0.97
CA SER A 33 -7.16 -5.19 -0.28
C SER A 33 -5.70 -5.60 -0.52
N ALA A 34 -5.47 -6.81 -1.02
CA ALA A 34 -4.17 -7.20 -1.56
C ALA A 34 -4.19 -7.04 -3.07
N THR A 35 -3.11 -6.50 -3.64
CA THR A 35 -2.97 -6.35 -5.10
C THR A 35 -2.28 -7.58 -5.69
N ARG A 36 -2.10 -7.57 -7.02
CA ARG A 36 -1.31 -8.58 -7.74
C ARG A 36 0.14 -8.14 -8.00
N ILE A 37 0.54 -7.00 -7.46
CA ILE A 37 1.91 -6.49 -7.58
C ILE A 37 2.75 -7.20 -6.53
N LYS A 38 3.78 -7.94 -6.96
CA LYS A 38 4.73 -8.55 -6.03
C LYS A 38 5.69 -7.49 -5.53
N ALA A 39 5.92 -7.46 -4.23
CA ALA A 39 6.88 -6.54 -3.63
C ALA A 39 8.33 -6.84 -4.09
N SER A 40 8.62 -8.10 -4.45
CA SER A 40 9.92 -8.52 -4.97
C SER A 40 10.28 -7.95 -6.33
N ASP A 41 9.28 -7.52 -7.11
CA ASP A 41 9.45 -7.05 -8.49
C ASP A 41 9.70 -5.54 -8.52
N LEU A 42 9.60 -4.88 -7.36
CA LEU A 42 9.79 -3.45 -7.22
C LEU A 42 11.26 -3.08 -7.04
N PRO A 43 11.67 -1.88 -7.48
CA PRO A 43 12.97 -1.32 -7.15
C PRO A 43 13.21 -1.30 -5.63
N PRO A 44 14.46 -1.42 -5.15
CA PRO A 44 14.76 -1.44 -3.71
C PRO A 44 14.20 -0.25 -2.93
N GLY A 45 14.19 0.95 -3.52
CA GLY A 45 13.61 2.15 -2.90
C GLY A 45 12.11 2.02 -2.64
N GLU A 46 11.35 1.61 -3.65
CA GLU A 46 9.91 1.36 -3.52
C GLU A 46 9.61 0.26 -2.49
N LEU A 47 10.44 -0.78 -2.46
CA LEU A 47 10.32 -1.83 -1.45
C LEU A 47 10.53 -1.30 -0.02
N ASP A 48 11.48 -0.40 0.17
CA ASP A 48 11.73 0.23 1.48
C ASP A 48 10.61 1.20 1.88
N ASP A 49 10.02 1.91 0.90
CA ASP A 49 8.84 2.74 1.11
C ASP A 49 7.62 1.91 1.53
N LEU A 50 7.43 0.72 0.93
CA LEU A 50 6.36 -0.20 1.35
C LEU A 50 6.55 -0.80 2.74
N LYS A 51 7.80 -1.02 3.17
CA LYS A 51 8.11 -1.45 4.55
C LYS A 51 7.80 -0.34 5.55
N THR A 52 8.13 0.91 5.20
CA THR A 52 7.83 2.09 6.01
C THR A 52 6.33 2.41 6.00
N GLY A 53 5.66 2.07 4.90
CA GLY A 53 4.25 2.33 4.62
C GLY A 53 4.05 3.69 3.96
N ILE A 54 3.35 3.69 2.83
CA ILE A 54 3.07 4.88 2.02
C ILE A 54 1.67 5.39 2.40
N PRO A 55 1.56 6.49 3.16
CA PRO A 55 0.25 7.04 3.51
C PRO A 55 -0.45 7.56 2.25
N VAL A 56 -1.76 7.39 2.16
CA VAL A 56 -2.58 7.97 1.09
C VAL A 56 -3.77 8.71 1.68
N SER A 57 -4.07 9.86 1.12
CA SER A 57 -5.09 10.80 1.58
C SER A 57 -6.41 10.69 0.82
N SER A 58 -6.38 10.12 -0.40
CA SER A 58 -7.55 9.95 -1.25
C SER A 58 -7.53 8.64 -2.05
N GLU A 59 -8.66 8.31 -2.66
CA GLU A 59 -8.75 7.17 -3.58
C GLU A 59 -8.02 7.43 -4.90
N GLU A 60 -8.00 8.67 -5.37
CA GLU A 60 -7.24 9.08 -6.56
C GLU A 60 -5.73 8.89 -6.33
N GLU A 61 -5.19 9.40 -5.22
CA GLU A 61 -3.78 9.21 -4.86
C GLU A 61 -3.43 7.72 -4.73
N LEU A 62 -4.31 6.94 -4.09
CA LEU A 62 -4.14 5.49 -4.00
C LEU A 62 -4.00 4.85 -5.39
N LEU A 63 -4.87 5.20 -6.35
CA LEU A 63 -4.80 4.66 -7.70
C LEU A 63 -3.50 5.07 -8.40
N HIS A 64 -3.12 6.35 -8.33
CA HIS A 64 -1.87 6.83 -8.93
C HIS A 64 -0.63 6.11 -8.39
N VAL A 65 -0.55 5.87 -7.08
CA VAL A 65 0.58 5.13 -6.50
C VAL A 65 0.55 3.67 -6.94
N LEU A 66 -0.61 3.03 -6.97
CA LEU A 66 -0.72 1.63 -7.43
C LEU A 66 -0.36 1.47 -8.90
N GLU A 67 -0.76 2.40 -9.77
CA GLU A 67 -0.37 2.42 -11.19
C GLU A 67 1.14 2.59 -11.36
N ALA A 68 1.76 3.50 -10.58
CA ALA A 68 3.20 3.70 -10.60
C ALA A 68 3.95 2.42 -10.16
N LEU A 69 3.51 1.78 -9.07
CA LEU A 69 4.09 0.51 -8.60
C LEU A 69 3.90 -0.62 -9.61
N ALA A 70 2.73 -0.72 -10.24
CA ALA A 70 2.43 -1.75 -11.23
C ALA A 70 3.30 -1.61 -12.50
N SER A 71 3.70 -0.39 -12.86
CA SER A 71 4.55 -0.15 -14.03
C SER A 71 5.93 -0.84 -13.97
N TRP A 72 6.38 -1.21 -12.76
CA TRP A 72 7.60 -1.99 -12.57
C TRP A 72 7.41 -3.49 -12.74
N SER A 73 6.21 -4.02 -12.45
CA SER A 73 5.92 -5.45 -12.51
C SER A 73 5.60 -5.98 -13.91
N ASP A 74 5.33 -5.09 -14.87
CA ASP A 74 5.03 -5.44 -16.27
C ASP A 74 6.30 -5.54 -17.16
N GLY A 75 7.49 -5.61 -16.55
CA GLY A 75 8.81 -5.68 -17.20
C GLY A 75 9.41 -7.08 -17.31
#